data_AF-A0A2P5AG24-F1
#
_entry.id   AF-A0A2P5AG24-F1
#
_cell.length_a   1.000
_cell.length_b   1.000
_cell.length_c   1.000
_cell.angle_alpha   90.00
_cell.angle_beta   90.00
_cell.angle_gamma   90.00
#
_symmetry.space_group_name_H-M   'P 1'
#
loop_
_entity.id
_entity.type
_entity.pdbx_description
1 polymer ?
#
loop_
_entity_poly.entity_id
_entity_poly.type
_entity_poly.pdbx_seq_one_letter_code
_entity_poly.pdbx_strand_id
1 'polypeptide(L)'
;MTKSLTNKLHQKQRLYSHRMAEGMSLEEHINIFKEIVSDLEALEVKYESEDLALILLCSLPPSYTPFRDTILYSRESLTLSVAYDSLLSKEKMDQIIIGTETQAEGLIARGRTQKRNSKSDNRSR
;
A
#
# COMPACT_ATOMS: atom_id res chain seq x y z
N MET A 1 -11.59 -41.19 -1.45
CA MET A 1 -10.96 -40.30 -2.45
C MET A 1 -11.70 -38.96 -2.68
N THR A 2 -12.84 -38.70 -2.02
CA THR A 2 -13.63 -37.46 -2.22
C THR A 2 -13.12 -36.24 -1.45
N LYS A 3 -12.47 -36.44 -0.29
CA LYS A 3 -11.98 -35.34 0.56
C LYS A 3 -10.96 -34.43 -0.15
N SER A 4 -10.07 -34.95 -1.01
CA SER A 4 -9.07 -34.09 -1.66
C SER A 4 -9.66 -33.18 -2.74
N LEU A 5 -10.66 -33.65 -3.50
CA LEU A 5 -11.34 -32.82 -4.50
C LEU A 5 -12.14 -31.71 -3.81
N THR A 6 -12.90 -32.04 -2.77
CA THR A 6 -13.68 -31.04 -2.02
C THR A 6 -12.77 -30.01 -1.36
N ASN A 7 -11.65 -30.41 -0.74
CA ASN A 7 -10.69 -29.49 -0.16
C ASN A 7 -10.06 -28.57 -1.21
N LYS A 8 -9.68 -29.14 -2.37
CA LYS A 8 -9.13 -28.38 -3.50
C LYS A 8 -10.10 -27.33 -4.01
N LEU A 9 -11.36 -27.70 -4.21
CA LEU A 9 -12.41 -26.78 -4.67
C LEU A 9 -12.72 -25.71 -3.61
N HIS A 10 -12.74 -26.08 -2.33
CA HIS A 10 -12.93 -25.14 -1.23
C HIS A 10 -11.83 -24.08 -1.19
N GLN A 11 -10.56 -24.48 -1.33
CA GLN A 11 -9.45 -23.52 -1.34
C GLN A 11 -9.47 -22.61 -2.56
N LYS A 12 -9.83 -23.14 -3.74
CA LYS A 12 -10.05 -22.30 -4.93
C LYS A 12 -11.17 -21.29 -4.72
N GLN A 13 -12.27 -21.73 -4.11
CA GLN A 13 -13.38 -20.85 -3.78
C GLN A 13 -12.94 -19.74 -2.82
N ARG A 14 -12.14 -20.07 -1.78
CA ARG A 14 -11.54 -19.07 -0.87
C ARG A 14 -10.70 -18.05 -1.65
N LEU A 15 -9.80 -18.48 -2.53
CA LEU A 15 -8.98 -17.58 -3.35
C LEU A 15 -9.83 -16.61 -4.20
N TYR A 16 -10.79 -17.12 -4.97
CA TYR A 16 -11.59 -16.28 -5.86
C TYR A 16 -12.61 -15.39 -5.15
N SER A 17 -13.00 -15.73 -3.93
CA SER A 17 -13.98 -14.97 -3.14
C SER A 17 -13.33 -14.05 -2.12
N HIS A 18 -12.02 -14.19 -1.87
CA HIS A 18 -11.30 -13.34 -0.94
C HIS A 18 -11.26 -11.90 -1.47
N ARG A 19 -11.75 -10.96 -0.67
CA ARG A 19 -11.82 -9.53 -0.96
C ARG A 19 -11.37 -8.78 0.27
N MET A 20 -10.60 -7.73 0.04
CA MET A 20 -10.21 -6.78 1.08
C MET A 20 -11.40 -5.86 1.39
N ALA A 21 -11.64 -5.61 2.68
CA ALA A 21 -12.63 -4.62 3.10
C ALA A 21 -12.05 -3.20 3.05
N GLU A 22 -12.91 -2.19 2.83
CA GLU A 22 -12.50 -0.79 2.95
C GLU A 22 -11.97 -0.51 4.37
N GLY A 23 -10.79 0.10 4.48
CA GLY A 23 -10.13 0.40 5.76
C GLY A 23 -9.35 -0.74 6.40
N MET A 24 -9.35 -1.94 5.81
CA MET A 24 -8.42 -3.02 6.21
C MET A 24 -6.97 -2.61 5.90
N SER A 25 -6.00 -3.09 6.66
CA SER A 25 -4.58 -2.89 6.30
C SER A 25 -4.21 -3.74 5.08
N LEU A 26 -3.38 -3.19 4.20
CA LEU A 26 -2.89 -3.94 3.04
C LEU A 26 -2.01 -5.10 3.47
N GLU A 27 -1.21 -4.92 4.53
CA GLU A 27 -0.38 -5.98 5.10
C GLU A 27 -1.20 -7.19 5.56
N GLU A 28 -2.29 -6.97 6.31
CA GLU A 28 -3.17 -8.05 6.76
C GLU A 28 -3.83 -8.78 5.59
N HIS A 29 -4.33 -8.02 4.60
CA HIS A 29 -4.91 -8.60 3.39
C HIS A 29 -3.92 -9.48 2.61
N ILE A 30 -2.69 -8.98 2.43
CA ILE A 30 -1.60 -9.73 1.77
C ILE A 30 -1.26 -11.01 2.56
N ASN A 31 -1.24 -10.96 3.88
CA ASN A 31 -0.92 -12.13 4.70
C ASN A 31 -1.98 -13.23 4.56
N ILE A 32 -3.27 -12.88 4.59
CA ILE A 32 -4.36 -13.84 4.35
C ILE A 32 -4.28 -14.41 2.93
N PHE A 33 -4.01 -13.56 1.92
CA PHE A 33 -3.83 -14.02 0.56
C PHE A 33 -2.68 -15.03 0.44
N LYS A 34 -1.53 -14.78 1.08
CA LYS A 34 -0.39 -15.71 1.12
C LYS A 34 -0.76 -17.04 1.76
N GLU A 35 -1.52 -17.02 2.87
CA GLU A 35 -2.00 -18.23 3.52
C GLU A 35 -2.86 -19.08 2.57
N ILE A 36 -3.80 -18.46 1.84
CA ILE A 36 -4.64 -19.16 0.86
C ILE A 36 -3.78 -19.77 -0.26
N VAL A 37 -2.77 -19.05 -0.75
CA VAL A 37 -1.85 -19.56 -1.79
C VAL A 37 -1.04 -20.74 -1.25
N SER A 38 -0.51 -20.66 -0.04
CA SER A 38 0.23 -21.77 0.59
C SER A 38 -0.65 -23.00 0.82
N ASP A 39 -1.91 -22.82 1.24
CA ASP A 39 -2.88 -23.91 1.34
C ASP A 39 -3.13 -24.60 -0.01
N LEU A 40 -3.19 -23.83 -1.10
CA LEU A 40 -3.36 -24.35 -2.45
C LEU A 40 -2.13 -25.11 -2.94
N GLU A 41 -0.93 -24.59 -2.68
CA GLU A 41 0.34 -25.24 -3.00
C GLU A 41 0.50 -26.57 -2.26
N ALA A 42 0.09 -26.64 -0.98
CA ALA A 42 0.07 -27.87 -0.19
C ALA A 42 -0.87 -28.94 -0.76
N LEU A 43 -1.87 -28.54 -1.57
CA LEU A 43 -2.78 -29.43 -2.30
C LEU A 43 -2.35 -29.68 -3.76
N GLU A 44 -1.09 -29.33 -4.08
CA GLU A 44 -0.50 -29.42 -5.41
C GLU A 44 -1.30 -28.64 -6.48
N VAL A 45 -1.93 -27.54 -6.07
CA VAL A 45 -2.55 -26.58 -7.01
C VAL A 45 -1.56 -25.47 -7.24
N LYS A 46 -1.07 -25.37 -8.47
CA LYS A 46 -0.16 -24.32 -8.89
C LYS A 46 -0.91 -23.27 -9.69
N TYR A 47 -0.56 -22.02 -9.45
CA TYR A 47 -0.98 -20.86 -10.21
C TYR A 47 0.26 -20.15 -10.72
N GLU A 48 0.16 -19.56 -11.90
CA GLU A 48 1.24 -18.72 -12.41
C GLU A 48 1.34 -17.45 -11.56
N SER A 49 2.56 -16.92 -11.44
CA SER A 49 2.83 -15.72 -10.64
C SER A 49 2.01 -14.51 -11.12
N GLU A 50 1.82 -14.41 -12.43
CA GLU A 50 1.00 -13.37 -13.08
C GLU A 50 -0.49 -13.50 -12.70
N ASP A 51 -1.03 -14.72 -12.73
CA ASP A 51 -2.43 -14.97 -12.33
C ASP A 51 -2.66 -14.60 -10.87
N LEU A 52 -1.75 -15.00 -9.96
CA LEU A 52 -1.86 -14.64 -8.54
C LEU A 52 -1.77 -13.14 -8.33
N ALA A 53 -0.89 -12.45 -9.07
CA ALA A 53 -0.78 -11.01 -9.01
C ALA A 53 -2.07 -10.32 -9.47
N LEU A 54 -2.66 -10.78 -10.58
CA LEU A 54 -3.95 -10.27 -11.07
C LEU A 54 -5.08 -10.52 -10.06
N ILE A 55 -5.18 -11.73 -9.49
CA ILE A 55 -6.21 -12.05 -8.50
C ILE A 55 -6.06 -11.15 -7.26
N LEU A 56 -4.83 -10.96 -6.77
CA LEU A 56 -4.56 -10.06 -5.64
C LEU A 56 -5.02 -8.63 -5.95
N LEU A 57 -4.65 -8.08 -7.11
CA LEU A 57 -5.05 -6.74 -7.53
C LEU A 57 -6.57 -6.59 -7.70
N CYS A 58 -7.25 -7.61 -8.20
CA CYS A 58 -8.72 -7.66 -8.33
C CYS A 58 -9.45 -7.86 -7.00
N SER A 59 -8.75 -8.29 -5.95
CA SER A 59 -9.33 -8.48 -4.62
C SER A 59 -9.41 -7.20 -3.78
N LEU A 60 -8.73 -6.13 -4.23
CA LEU A 60 -8.72 -4.82 -3.58
C LEU A 60 -10.09 -4.13 -3.68
N PRO A 61 -10.43 -3.24 -2.73
CA PRO A 61 -11.72 -2.58 -2.74
C PRO A 61 -11.75 -1.46 -3.80
N PRO A 62 -12.94 -0.93 -4.16
CA PRO A 62 -13.11 0.03 -5.23
C PRO A 62 -12.24 1.29 -5.10
N SER A 63 -11.93 1.74 -3.88
CA SER A 63 -11.03 2.87 -3.60
C SER A 63 -9.62 2.70 -4.19
N TYR A 64 -9.18 1.46 -4.48
CA TYR A 64 -7.88 1.17 -5.08
C TYR A 64 -7.92 1.09 -6.61
N THR A 65 -9.07 1.32 -7.25
CA THR A 65 -9.24 1.18 -8.71
C THR A 65 -8.16 1.91 -9.52
N PRO A 66 -7.85 3.21 -9.29
CA PRO A 66 -6.82 3.90 -10.06
C PRO A 66 -5.43 3.29 -9.90
N PHE A 67 -5.11 2.83 -8.69
CA PHE A 67 -3.84 2.18 -8.39
C PHE A 67 -3.74 0.82 -9.07
N ARG A 68 -4.79 0.00 -8.97
CA ARG A 68 -4.92 -1.30 -9.64
C ARG A 68 -4.69 -1.15 -11.15
N ASP A 69 -5.41 -0.21 -11.77
CA ASP A 69 -5.36 0.00 -13.22
C ASP A 69 -3.97 0.50 -13.66
N THR A 70 -3.33 1.35 -12.84
CA THR A 70 -1.94 1.76 -13.08
C THR A 70 -1.01 0.56 -13.09
N ILE A 71 -1.07 -0.33 -12.09
CA ILE A 71 -0.19 -1.51 -12.05
C ILE A 71 -0.47 -2.45 -13.23
N LEU A 72 -1.74 -2.65 -13.59
CA LEU A 72 -2.13 -3.56 -14.67
C LEU A 72 -1.74 -3.07 -16.07
N TYR A 73 -1.92 -1.78 -16.34
CA TYR A 73 -1.80 -1.25 -17.71
C TYR A 73 -0.49 -0.50 -17.98
N SER A 74 0.31 -0.19 -16.96
CA SER A 74 1.59 0.53 -17.15
C SER A 74 2.83 -0.36 -17.26
N ARG A 75 2.69 -1.68 -17.06
CA ARG A 75 3.82 -2.62 -16.99
C ARG A 75 3.74 -3.67 -18.09
N GLU A 76 4.89 -4.03 -18.65
CA GLU A 76 5.00 -5.11 -19.64
C GLU A 76 4.96 -6.51 -19.01
N SER A 77 5.30 -6.62 -17.72
CA SER A 77 5.23 -7.87 -16.97
C SER A 77 4.74 -7.62 -15.54
N LEU A 78 3.97 -8.58 -15.03
CA LEU A 78 3.42 -8.55 -13.68
C LEU A 78 3.73 -9.86 -12.96
N THR A 79 4.48 -9.77 -11.87
CA THR A 79 4.75 -10.89 -10.97
C THR A 79 4.12 -10.66 -9.61
N LEU A 80 3.90 -11.74 -8.85
CA LEU A 80 3.33 -11.65 -7.52
C LEU A 80 4.19 -10.83 -6.56
N SER A 81 5.52 -10.93 -6.66
CA SER A 81 6.44 -10.11 -5.86
C SER A 81 6.28 -8.62 -6.15
N VAL A 82 6.21 -8.25 -7.44
CA VAL A 82 5.99 -6.87 -7.87
C VAL A 82 4.66 -6.33 -7.34
N ALA A 83 3.61 -7.14 -7.32
CA ALA A 83 2.32 -6.75 -6.76
C ALA A 83 2.42 -6.48 -5.25
N TYR A 84 3.06 -7.37 -4.48
CA TYR A 84 3.30 -7.16 -3.05
C TYR A 84 4.09 -5.88 -2.76
N ASP A 85 5.21 -5.68 -3.45
CA ASP A 85 6.07 -4.51 -3.24
C ASP A 85 5.33 -3.21 -3.58
N SER A 86 4.54 -3.22 -4.67
CA SER A 86 3.75 -2.07 -5.08
C SER A 86 2.69 -1.72 -4.04
N LEU A 87 1.99 -2.71 -3.49
CA LEU A 87 0.97 -2.51 -2.46
C LEU A 87 1.56 -1.99 -1.15
N LEU A 88 2.64 -2.59 -0.67
CA LEU A 88 3.31 -2.14 0.56
C LEU A 88 3.91 -0.74 0.40
N SER A 89 4.41 -0.39 -0.80
CA SER A 89 4.88 0.96 -1.10
C SER A 89 3.74 1.97 -1.07
N LYS A 90 2.58 1.63 -1.64
CA LYS A 90 1.37 2.47 -1.56
C LYS A 90 0.97 2.75 -0.11
N GLU A 91 0.85 1.70 0.72
CA GLU A 91 0.45 1.85 2.12
C GLU A 91 1.38 2.79 2.89
N LYS A 92 2.70 2.67 2.69
CA LYS A 92 3.69 3.58 3.28
C LYS A 92 3.53 5.02 2.79
N MET A 93 3.28 5.22 1.50
CA MET A 93 3.05 6.57 0.95
C MET A 93 1.78 7.21 1.51
N ASP A 94 0.69 6.45 1.62
CA ASP A 94 -0.57 6.93 2.18
C ASP A 94 -0.37 7.35 3.66
N GLN A 95 0.38 6.56 4.44
CA GLN A 95 0.75 6.91 5.83
C GLN A 95 1.59 8.19 5.93
N ILE A 96 2.55 8.39 5.02
CA ILE A 96 3.38 9.61 5.00
C ILE A 96 2.51 10.82 4.67
N ILE A 97 1.64 10.74 3.67
CA ILE A 97 0.78 11.86 3.25
C ILE A 97 -0.12 12.29 4.42
N ILE A 98 -0.80 11.34 5.06
CA ILE A 98 -1.64 11.61 6.25
C ILE A 98 -0.80 12.20 7.40
N GLY A 99 0.40 11.66 7.63
CA GLY A 99 1.34 12.18 8.63
C GLY A 99 1.86 13.60 8.33
N THR A 100 1.97 13.98 7.07
CA THR A 100 2.38 15.33 6.67
C THR A 100 1.26 16.37 6.76
N GLU A 101 0.01 15.99 6.44
CA GLU A 101 -1.15 16.88 6.62
C GLU A 101 -1.34 17.27 8.09
N THR A 102 -1.10 16.33 9.02
CA THR A 102 -1.17 16.61 10.46
C THR A 102 -0.03 17.48 11.00
N GLN A 103 1.12 17.56 10.31
CA GLN A 103 2.25 18.43 10.71
C GLN A 103 2.23 19.82 10.05
N ALA A 104 1.41 20.04 9.02
CA ALA A 104 1.40 21.28 8.25
C ALA A 104 0.78 22.50 8.99
N GLU A 105 0.15 22.33 10.16
CA GLU A 105 -0.42 23.43 10.95
C GLU A 105 0.64 24.28 11.72
N GLY A 106 1.94 23.96 11.63
CA GLY A 106 2.96 24.49 12.54
C GLY A 106 3.96 25.54 12.02
N LEU A 107 3.85 26.05 10.79
CA LEU A 107 4.83 27.02 10.24
C LEU A 107 4.32 28.47 10.32
N ILE A 108 4.12 28.98 11.53
CA ILE A 108 4.05 30.43 11.74
C ILE A 108 5.47 30.98 11.58
N ALA A 109 5.75 31.59 10.43
CA ALA A 109 6.95 32.39 10.20
C ALA A 109 6.96 33.58 11.17
N ARG A 110 7.54 33.39 12.36
CA ARG A 110 7.69 34.43 13.37
C ARG A 110 8.58 35.53 12.81
N GLY A 111 7.93 36.61 12.40
CA GLY A 111 8.54 37.76 11.73
C GLY A 111 9.77 38.31 12.46
N ARG A 112 10.79 38.60 11.66
CA ARG A 112 12.02 39.31 12.03
C ARG A 112 11.73 40.61 12.79
N THR A 113 12.38 40.82 13.92
CA THR A 113 12.74 42.17 14.38
C THR A 113 14.26 42.27 14.49
N GLN A 114 14.89 42.75 13.41
CA GLN A 114 16.26 43.27 13.48
C GLN A 114 16.22 44.62 14.21
N LYS A 115 16.68 44.65 15.46
CA LYS A 115 16.91 45.91 16.18
C LYS A 115 18.24 46.50 15.68
N ARG A 116 18.17 47.39 14.68
CA ARG A 116 19.28 48.27 14.29
C ARG A 116 19.53 49.26 15.43
N ASN A 117 20.61 49.10 16.18
CA ASN A 117 21.13 50.14 17.05
C ASN A 117 22.05 51.04 16.23
N SER A 118 21.53 52.17 15.76
CA SER A 118 22.33 53.33 15.37
C SER A 118 22.53 54.20 16.61
N LYS A 119 23.77 54.28 17.12
CA LYS A 119 24.16 55.39 18.00
C LYS A 119 25.29 56.16 17.34
N SER A 120 24.91 57.33 16.85
CA SER A 120 25.74 58.40 16.36
C SER A 120 26.63 58.96 17.45
N ASP A 121 27.87 59.19 17.03
CA ASP A 121 28.88 60.14 17.45
C ASP A 121 28.38 61.34 18.29
N ASN A 122 29.09 61.67 19.38
CA ASN A 122 29.22 63.07 19.79
C ASN A 122 30.46 63.33 20.66
N ARG A 123 31.34 64.18 20.11
CA ARG A 123 32.39 65.01 20.71
C ARG A 123 32.22 65.35 22.20
N SER A 124 33.34 65.41 22.93
CA SER A 124 33.59 66.48 23.91
C SER A 124 35.09 66.64 24.23
N ARG A 125 35.56 67.88 24.01
CA ARG A 125 36.65 68.67 24.61
C ARG A 125 37.99 68.00 24.97
#